data_AF-A0A7K2ECN2-F1
#
_entry.id   AF-A0A7K2ECN2-F1
#
_cell.length_a   1.000
_cell.length_b   1.000
_cell.length_c   1.000
_cell.angle_alpha   90.00
_cell.angle_beta   90.00
_cell.angle_gamma   90.00
#
_symmetry.space_group_name_H-M   'P 1'
#
loop_
_entity.id
_entity.type
_entity.pdbx_description
1 polymer ?
#
loop_
_entity_poly.entity_id
_entity_poly.type
_entity_poly.pdbx_seq_one_letter_code
_entity_poly.pdbx_strand_id
1 'polypeptide(L)'
;MTRAGYVERSRSRLYRSLGSIRFRLALVYSVLLFGLGAIAVGGIYWGLARNLDESSLSQSLRLDRSELGGELAPGDEQTLRELLGAVETQANERAMDMLRDYSLFALAVLFGGSMLVGWFLAGHVLKPVGRITEVARRISATDLSQRIALDGPPDELRRLADTFDAMLDRLDRSFDAQRGFVEDASHELRNPLAVIRSNLDTTLADPDATTEDYRVVAEQVSRSVERMSRVVDDLVTFARHETRPQHLALVDVGELSRQATAEFEGYAANHDVRLTHYAPSGLLALGDAGSLRQALANLLSNALSVAPGGSEVRITAGG
;
A
#
# COMPACT_ATOMS: atom_id res chain seq x y z
N MET A 1 -18.52 38.74 19.27
CA MET A 1 -18.31 37.81 18.13
C MET A 1 -18.79 38.51 16.86
N THR A 2 -17.86 38.96 16.02
CA THR A 2 -18.12 39.94 14.95
C THR A 2 -18.52 39.26 13.64
N ARG A 3 -19.43 39.87 12.87
CA ARG A 3 -20.00 39.39 11.59
C ARG A 3 -18.95 38.98 10.54
N ALA A 4 -17.72 39.50 10.65
CA ALA A 4 -16.57 39.15 9.81
C ALA A 4 -16.08 37.69 9.99
N GLY A 5 -16.12 37.14 11.22
CA GLY A 5 -15.65 35.78 11.49
C GLY A 5 -16.56 34.66 10.94
N TYR A 6 -17.80 35.00 10.55
CA TYR A 6 -18.74 34.03 9.96
C TYR A 6 -18.50 33.83 8.45
N VAL A 7 -18.08 34.89 7.73
CA VAL A 7 -17.80 34.86 6.28
C VAL A 7 -16.49 34.14 5.97
N GLU A 8 -15.51 34.21 6.88
CA GLU A 8 -14.21 33.58 6.71
C GLU A 8 -14.23 32.07 6.99
N ARG A 9 -15.07 31.63 7.93
CA ARG A 9 -15.34 30.19 8.17
C ARG A 9 -16.22 29.52 7.11
N SER A 10 -17.03 30.28 6.36
CA SER A 10 -17.84 29.71 5.26
C SER A 10 -17.02 29.55 3.98
N ARG A 11 -16.16 30.53 3.64
CA ARG A 11 -15.23 30.44 2.50
C ARG A 11 -14.24 29.28 2.62
N SER A 12 -13.69 29.03 3.81
CA SER A 12 -12.76 27.91 4.02
C SER A 12 -13.42 26.53 3.88
N ARG A 13 -14.71 26.39 4.22
CA ARG A 13 -15.47 25.14 4.01
C ARG A 13 -15.81 24.92 2.54
N LEU A 14 -16.17 25.97 1.81
CA LEU A 14 -16.45 25.91 0.37
C LEU A 14 -15.21 25.49 -0.44
N TYR A 15 -14.04 26.10 -0.17
CA TYR A 15 -12.78 25.70 -0.83
C TYR A 15 -12.36 24.27 -0.50
N ARG A 16 -12.57 23.81 0.74
CA ARG A 16 -12.26 22.43 1.15
C ARG A 16 -13.22 21.40 0.53
N SER A 17 -14.48 21.77 0.31
CA SER A 17 -15.48 20.96 -0.39
C SER A 17 -15.17 20.84 -1.89
N LEU A 18 -14.85 21.96 -2.54
CA LEU A 18 -14.46 22.01 -3.96
C LEU A 18 -13.14 21.26 -4.25
N GLY A 19 -12.27 21.13 -3.24
CA GLY A 19 -11.03 20.36 -3.32
C GLY A 19 -11.20 18.85 -3.10
N SER A 20 -12.38 18.38 -2.68
CA SER A 20 -12.57 16.96 -2.36
C SER A 20 -12.61 16.08 -3.62
N ILE A 21 -12.04 14.87 -3.53
CA ILE A 21 -12.05 13.91 -4.64
C ILE A 21 -13.50 13.57 -5.05
N ARG A 22 -14.43 13.55 -4.07
CA ARG A 22 -15.87 13.34 -4.31
C ARG A 22 -16.45 14.40 -5.24
N PHE A 23 -16.18 15.69 -4.96
CA PHE A 23 -16.65 16.78 -5.81
C PHE A 23 -16.07 16.71 -7.21
N ARG A 24 -14.77 16.45 -7.33
CA ARG A 24 -14.08 16.35 -8.64
C ARG A 24 -14.66 15.22 -9.49
N LEU A 25 -14.85 14.02 -8.94
CA LEU A 25 -15.47 12.89 -9.65
C LEU A 25 -16.89 13.22 -10.10
N ALA A 26 -17.74 13.73 -9.19
CA ALA A 26 -19.11 14.11 -9.52
C ALA A 26 -19.17 15.17 -10.62
N LEU A 27 -18.28 16.17 -10.57
CA LEU A 27 -18.19 17.22 -11.57
C LEU A 27 -17.74 16.67 -12.92
N VAL A 28 -16.68 15.86 -12.97
CA VAL A 28 -16.18 15.28 -14.23
C VAL A 28 -17.27 14.47 -14.93
N TYR A 29 -17.93 13.55 -14.21
CA TYR A 29 -19.01 12.76 -14.81
C TYR A 29 -20.21 13.61 -15.23
N SER A 30 -20.53 14.66 -14.48
CA SER A 30 -21.63 15.56 -14.83
C SER A 30 -21.34 16.39 -16.08
N VAL A 31 -20.12 16.91 -16.21
CA VAL A 31 -19.68 17.63 -17.40
C VAL A 31 -19.64 16.70 -18.62
N LEU A 32 -19.18 15.46 -18.44
CA LEU A 32 -19.12 14.46 -19.52
C LEU A 32 -20.52 14.07 -20.00
N LEU A 33 -21.44 13.78 -19.07
CA LEU A 33 -22.82 13.44 -19.39
C LEU A 33 -23.57 14.63 -20.02
N PHE A 34 -23.36 15.84 -19.50
CA PHE A 34 -23.94 17.06 -20.08
C PHE A 34 -23.42 17.31 -21.50
N GLY A 35 -22.12 17.14 -21.74
CA GLY A 35 -21.53 17.26 -23.07
C GLY A 35 -22.15 16.25 -24.05
N LEU A 36 -22.31 14.99 -23.63
CA LEU A 36 -22.97 13.96 -24.44
C LEU A 36 -24.45 14.28 -24.70
N GLY A 37 -25.16 14.80 -23.70
CA GLY A 37 -26.53 15.28 -23.85
C GLY A 37 -26.64 16.46 -24.83
N ALA A 38 -25.73 17.43 -24.73
CA ALA A 38 -25.71 18.60 -25.63
C ALA A 38 -25.42 18.20 -27.08
N ILE A 39 -24.52 17.22 -27.30
CA ILE A 39 -24.26 16.66 -28.64
C ILE A 39 -25.50 15.96 -29.18
N ALA A 40 -26.18 15.15 -28.38
CA ALA A 40 -27.41 14.46 -28.80
C ALA A 40 -28.52 15.46 -29.18
N VAL A 41 -28.74 16.49 -28.36
CA VAL A 41 -29.69 17.58 -28.66
C VAL A 41 -29.31 18.31 -29.95
N GLY A 42 -28.02 18.65 -30.14
CA GLY A 42 -27.54 19.29 -31.36
C GLY A 42 -27.77 18.44 -32.61
N GLY A 43 -27.58 17.12 -32.50
CA GLY A 43 -27.88 16.17 -33.58
C GLY A 43 -29.36 16.11 -33.93
N ILE A 44 -30.25 16.12 -32.94
CA ILE A 44 -31.71 16.21 -33.15
C ILE A 44 -32.05 17.51 -33.86
N TYR A 45 -31.48 18.64 -33.43
CA TYR A 45 -31.72 19.95 -34.04
C TYR A 45 -31.27 19.98 -35.50
N TRP A 46 -30.09 19.42 -35.79
CA TRP A 46 -29.57 19.31 -37.15
C TRP A 46 -30.43 18.41 -38.05
N GLY A 47 -30.90 17.27 -37.52
CA GLY A 47 -31.81 16.37 -38.25
C GLY A 47 -33.17 17.01 -38.53
N LEU A 48 -33.73 17.71 -37.53
CA LEU A 48 -35.01 18.40 -37.68
C LEU A 48 -34.92 19.55 -38.70
N ALA A 49 -33.86 20.36 -38.64
CA ALA A 49 -33.64 21.45 -39.60
C ALA A 49 -33.58 20.92 -41.05
N ARG A 50 -32.93 19.77 -41.28
CA ARG A 50 -32.92 19.12 -42.61
C ARG A 50 -34.30 18.67 -43.07
N ASN A 51 -35.10 18.06 -42.20
CA ASN A 51 -36.44 17.56 -42.55
C ASN A 51 -37.43 18.70 -42.81
N LEU A 52 -37.29 19.83 -42.08
CA LEU A 52 -38.16 21.00 -42.26
C LEU A 52 -37.89 21.70 -43.60
N ASP A 53 -36.64 21.72 -44.10
CA ASP A 53 -36.32 22.24 -45.44
C ASP A 53 -36.89 21.36 -46.57
N GLU A 54 -36.98 20.04 -46.38
CA GLU A 54 -37.44 19.11 -47.43
C GLU A 54 -38.97 18.99 -47.55
N SER A 55 -39.74 19.35 -46.52
CA SER A 55 -41.19 19.06 -46.43
C SER A 55 -42.09 20.30 -46.50
N SER A 56 -41.72 21.29 -47.33
CA SER A 56 -42.50 22.54 -47.39
C SER A 56 -43.96 22.30 -47.80
N LEU A 57 -44.91 22.83 -47.02
CA LEU A 57 -46.36 22.68 -47.28
C LEU A 57 -46.74 23.25 -48.64
N SER A 58 -46.03 24.28 -49.09
CA SER A 58 -46.16 24.87 -50.44
C SER A 58 -45.93 23.87 -51.59
N GLN A 59 -45.13 22.83 -51.38
CA GLN A 59 -44.82 21.79 -52.36
C GLN A 59 -45.89 20.69 -52.39
N SER A 60 -46.51 20.36 -51.25
CA SER A 60 -47.59 19.37 -51.16
C SER A 60 -48.88 19.82 -51.88
N LEU A 61 -49.20 21.12 -51.80
CA LEU A 61 -50.30 21.71 -52.58
C LEU A 61 -50.07 21.66 -54.08
N ARG A 62 -48.81 21.63 -54.52
CA ARG A 62 -48.45 21.48 -55.94
C ARG A 62 -48.80 20.09 -56.47
N LEU A 63 -48.78 19.06 -55.61
CA LEU A 63 -49.17 17.69 -55.93
C LEU A 63 -50.70 17.53 -55.91
N ASP A 64 -51.38 18.10 -54.92
CA ASP A 64 -52.85 18.02 -54.75
C ASP A 64 -53.61 18.80 -55.84
N ARG A 65 -53.01 19.87 -56.38
CA ARG A 65 -53.56 20.62 -57.52
C ARG A 65 -53.64 19.83 -58.82
N SER A 66 -52.87 18.75 -58.96
CA SER A 66 -53.01 17.87 -60.14
C SER A 66 -54.36 17.12 -60.16
N GLU A 67 -55.05 17.03 -59.02
CA GLU A 67 -56.34 16.34 -58.89
C GLU A 67 -57.56 17.29 -58.89
N LEU A 68 -57.41 18.55 -58.47
CA LEU A 68 -58.48 19.57 -58.52
C LEU A 68 -58.34 20.47 -59.76
N GLY A 69 -59.00 20.09 -60.86
CA GLY A 69 -59.00 20.78 -62.16
C GLY A 69 -59.67 22.16 -62.25
N GLY A 70 -59.43 23.06 -61.29
CA GLY A 70 -59.95 24.44 -61.28
C GLY A 70 -58.86 25.51 -61.47
N GLU A 71 -59.01 26.39 -62.45
CA GLU A 71 -58.18 27.59 -62.63
C GLU A 71 -58.51 28.65 -61.57
N LEU A 72 -57.63 28.78 -60.57
CA LEU A 72 -57.58 29.96 -59.70
C LEU A 72 -56.93 31.13 -60.46
N ALA A 73 -57.37 32.36 -60.19
CA ALA A 73 -56.73 33.55 -60.76
C ALA A 73 -55.28 33.68 -60.26
N PRO A 74 -54.32 34.14 -61.10
CA PRO A 74 -52.90 34.19 -60.74
C PRO A 74 -52.59 35.01 -59.46
N GLY A 75 -53.40 36.02 -59.16
CA GLY A 75 -53.27 36.85 -57.97
C GLY A 75 -53.62 36.12 -56.67
N ASP A 76 -54.69 35.32 -56.68
CA ASP A 76 -55.15 34.57 -55.51
C ASP A 76 -54.15 33.48 -55.13
N GLU A 77 -53.46 32.92 -56.12
CA GLU A 77 -52.44 31.89 -55.91
C GLU A 77 -51.17 32.44 -55.26
N GLN A 78 -50.76 33.66 -55.62
CA GLN A 78 -49.62 34.31 -54.98
C GLN A 78 -49.93 34.69 -53.54
N THR A 79 -51.13 35.24 -53.29
CA THR A 79 -51.58 35.58 -51.93
C THR A 79 -51.72 34.34 -51.04
N LEU A 80 -52.26 33.23 -51.57
CA LEU A 80 -52.36 31.98 -50.83
C LEU A 80 -50.97 31.41 -50.47
N ARG A 81 -50.00 31.47 -51.38
CA ARG A 81 -48.61 31.06 -51.12
C ARG A 81 -47.93 31.92 -50.06
N GLU A 82 -48.10 33.24 -50.12
CA GLU A 82 -47.54 34.17 -49.13
C GLU A 82 -48.14 33.92 -47.74
N LEU A 83 -49.45 33.71 -47.64
CA LEU A 83 -50.12 33.39 -46.38
C LEU A 83 -49.69 32.04 -45.80
N LEU A 84 -49.59 30.99 -46.64
CA LEU A 84 -49.13 29.68 -46.20
C LEU A 84 -47.66 29.68 -45.77
N GLY A 85 -46.80 30.36 -46.53
CA GLY A 85 -45.39 30.54 -46.17
C GLY A 85 -45.23 31.29 -44.85
N ALA A 86 -46.04 32.33 -44.60
CA ALA A 86 -46.03 33.06 -43.33
C ALA A 86 -46.52 32.22 -42.13
N VAL A 87 -47.52 31.35 -42.34
CA VAL A 87 -47.98 30.41 -41.30
C VAL A 87 -46.95 29.33 -41.03
N GLU A 88 -46.28 28.82 -42.06
CA GLU A 88 -45.22 27.80 -41.97
C GLU A 88 -43.97 28.33 -41.26
N THR A 89 -43.50 29.54 -41.61
CA THR A 89 -42.37 30.17 -40.91
C THR A 89 -42.71 30.44 -39.45
N GLN A 90 -43.92 30.93 -39.15
CA GLN A 90 -44.35 31.17 -37.78
C GLN A 90 -44.50 29.87 -36.97
N ALA A 91 -44.98 28.79 -37.59
CA ALA A 91 -45.07 27.48 -36.95
C ALA A 91 -43.66 26.90 -36.67
N ASN A 92 -42.75 27.02 -37.63
CA ASN A 92 -41.36 26.57 -37.49
C ASN A 92 -40.61 27.37 -36.42
N GLU A 93 -40.75 28.70 -36.39
CA GLU A 93 -40.14 29.56 -35.36
C GLU A 93 -40.62 29.16 -33.95
N ARG A 94 -41.94 28.98 -33.78
CA ARG A 94 -42.50 28.52 -32.49
C ARG A 94 -42.03 27.13 -32.09
N ALA A 95 -41.95 26.20 -33.04
CA ALA A 95 -41.46 24.85 -32.79
C ALA A 95 -39.98 24.89 -32.34
N MET A 96 -39.14 25.69 -32.99
CA MET A 96 -37.73 25.86 -32.65
C MET A 96 -37.55 26.51 -31.27
N ASP A 97 -38.32 27.54 -30.95
CA ASP A 97 -38.29 28.19 -29.62
C ASP A 97 -38.72 27.23 -28.51
N MET A 98 -39.81 26.48 -28.71
CA MET A 98 -40.24 25.46 -27.74
C MET A 98 -39.16 24.39 -27.55
N LEU A 99 -38.57 23.88 -28.65
CA LEU A 99 -37.50 22.89 -28.58
C LEU A 99 -36.26 23.44 -27.85
N ARG A 100 -35.91 24.71 -28.06
CA ARG A 100 -34.82 25.37 -27.35
C ARG A 100 -35.07 25.42 -25.85
N ASP A 101 -36.25 25.87 -25.42
CA ASP A 101 -36.55 25.99 -24.00
C ASP A 101 -36.62 24.62 -23.31
N TYR A 102 -37.28 23.64 -23.94
CA TYR A 102 -37.33 22.27 -23.41
C TYR A 102 -35.96 21.61 -23.37
N SER A 103 -35.10 21.82 -24.37
CA SER A 103 -33.75 21.25 -24.38
C SER A 103 -32.84 21.90 -23.35
N LEU A 104 -32.89 23.22 -23.16
CA LEU A 104 -32.14 23.91 -22.09
C LEU A 104 -32.59 23.43 -20.71
N PHE A 105 -33.90 23.29 -20.49
CA PHE A 105 -34.44 22.77 -19.25
C PHE A 105 -34.00 21.31 -19.02
N ALA A 106 -34.14 20.45 -20.02
CA ALA A 106 -33.73 19.05 -19.94
C ALA A 106 -32.23 18.90 -19.64
N LEU A 107 -31.37 19.72 -20.27
CA LEU A 107 -29.93 19.73 -20.02
C LEU A 107 -29.60 20.20 -18.60
N ALA A 108 -30.30 21.22 -18.08
CA ALA A 108 -30.14 21.68 -16.71
C ALA A 108 -30.54 20.60 -15.69
N VAL A 109 -31.67 19.93 -15.91
CA VAL A 109 -32.13 18.81 -15.09
C VAL A 109 -31.15 17.64 -15.15
N LEU A 110 -30.66 17.29 -16.35
CA LEU A 110 -29.66 16.24 -16.55
C LEU A 110 -28.38 16.53 -15.77
N PHE A 111 -27.85 17.75 -15.89
CA PHE A 111 -26.65 18.17 -15.17
C PHE A 111 -26.84 18.15 -13.65
N GLY A 112 -27.94 18.70 -13.15
CA GLY A 112 -28.25 18.70 -11.73
C GLY A 112 -28.42 17.28 -11.18
N GLY A 113 -29.15 16.44 -11.89
CA GLY A 113 -29.38 15.04 -11.54
C GLY A 113 -28.09 14.22 -11.54
N SER A 114 -27.24 14.36 -12.56
CA SER A 114 -25.96 13.67 -12.65
C SER A 114 -25.00 14.10 -11.53
N MET A 115 -25.01 15.39 -11.17
CA MET A 115 -24.17 15.91 -10.08
C MET A 115 -24.55 15.30 -8.74
N LEU A 116 -25.86 15.15 -8.50
CA LEU A 116 -26.39 14.58 -7.26
C LEU A 116 -26.08 13.07 -7.17
N VAL A 117 -26.32 12.33 -8.26
CA VAL A 117 -26.01 10.89 -8.32
C VAL A 117 -24.50 10.64 -8.21
N GLY A 118 -23.69 11.38 -8.97
CA GLY A 118 -22.23 11.27 -8.95
C GLY A 118 -21.64 11.58 -7.57
N TRP A 119 -22.19 12.56 -6.86
CA TRP A 119 -21.79 12.88 -5.49
C TRP A 119 -22.03 11.72 -4.53
N PHE A 120 -23.21 11.09 -4.62
CA PHE A 120 -23.56 9.96 -3.75
C PHE A 120 -22.71 8.72 -4.05
N LEU A 121 -22.51 8.43 -5.34
CA LEU A 121 -21.71 7.29 -5.80
C LEU A 121 -20.24 7.42 -5.41
N ALA A 122 -19.64 8.59 -5.63
CA ALA A 122 -18.29 8.89 -5.17
C ALA A 122 -18.17 8.81 -3.64
N GLY A 123 -19.22 9.22 -2.92
CA GLY A 123 -19.33 9.06 -1.47
C GLY A 123 -19.16 7.61 -1.03
N HIS A 124 -19.89 6.70 -1.68
CA HIS A 124 -19.89 5.27 -1.41
C HIS A 124 -18.55 4.62 -1.76
N VAL A 125 -18.04 4.87 -2.98
CA VAL A 125 -16.77 4.29 -3.47
C VAL A 125 -15.57 4.75 -2.64
N LEU A 126 -15.56 5.99 -2.13
CA LEU A 126 -14.47 6.49 -1.30
C LEU A 126 -14.60 6.17 0.19
N LYS A 127 -15.71 5.56 0.63
CA LYS A 127 -15.90 5.22 2.06
C LYS A 127 -14.79 4.28 2.59
N PRO A 128 -14.36 3.22 1.88
CA PRO A 128 -13.25 2.36 2.30
C PRO A 128 -11.92 3.08 2.49
N VAL A 129 -11.62 4.08 1.64
CA VAL A 129 -10.37 4.87 1.74
C VAL A 129 -10.28 5.61 3.08
N GLY A 130 -11.42 6.07 3.60
CA GLY A 130 -11.49 6.65 4.94
C GLY A 130 -11.10 5.66 6.02
N ARG A 131 -11.61 4.41 5.96
CA ARG A 131 -11.27 3.33 6.91
C ARG A 131 -9.79 2.99 6.88
N ILE A 132 -9.20 2.85 5.68
CA ILE A 132 -7.76 2.63 5.50
C ILE A 132 -6.96 3.75 6.15
N THR A 133 -7.32 5.01 5.89
CA THR A 133 -6.63 6.19 6.44
C THR A 133 -6.75 6.25 7.97
N GLU A 134 -7.91 5.91 8.52
CA GLU A 134 -8.16 5.91 9.97
C GLU A 134 -7.31 4.86 10.69
N VAL A 135 -7.22 3.65 10.13
CA VAL A 135 -6.36 2.58 10.66
C VAL A 135 -4.90 2.99 10.52
N ALA A 136 -4.47 3.47 9.35
CA ALA A 136 -3.10 3.92 9.11
C ALA A 136 -2.64 5.04 10.08
N ARG A 137 -3.54 5.92 10.51
CA ARG A 137 -3.25 6.96 11.51
C ARG A 137 -3.17 6.45 12.95
N ARG A 138 -3.82 5.33 13.25
CA ARG A 138 -3.82 4.70 14.58
C ARG A 138 -2.64 3.77 14.78
N ILE A 139 -2.08 3.24 13.71
CA ILE A 139 -0.86 2.46 13.74
C ILE A 139 0.27 3.33 14.29
N SER A 140 0.92 2.81 15.32
CA SER A 140 2.05 3.45 15.99
C SER A 140 3.13 2.39 16.25
N ALA A 141 4.35 2.82 16.56
CA ALA A 141 5.44 1.90 16.93
C ALA A 141 5.10 1.03 18.16
N THR A 142 4.08 1.40 18.94
CA THR A 142 3.64 0.68 20.14
C THR A 142 2.43 -0.23 19.91
N ASP A 143 1.71 -0.07 18.79
CA ASP A 143 0.56 -0.90 18.43
C ASP A 143 0.52 -1.13 16.92
N LEU A 144 1.19 -2.21 16.51
CA LEU A 144 1.22 -2.73 15.14
C LEU A 144 0.19 -3.85 14.95
N SER A 145 -0.58 -4.22 15.97
CA SER A 145 -1.51 -5.37 15.94
C SER A 145 -2.79 -5.08 15.13
N GLN A 146 -3.07 -3.80 14.85
CA GLN A 146 -4.25 -3.41 14.10
C GLN A 146 -4.13 -3.82 12.63
N ARG A 147 -5.26 -4.24 12.06
CA ARG A 147 -5.39 -4.58 10.64
C ARG A 147 -6.53 -3.78 10.04
N ILE A 148 -6.42 -3.46 8.76
CA ILE A 148 -7.49 -2.81 8.00
C ILE A 148 -8.65 -3.79 7.85
N ALA A 149 -8.35 -5.05 7.49
CA ALA A 149 -9.30 -6.13 7.30
C ALA A 149 -10.52 -5.66 6.50
N LEU A 150 -10.27 -5.17 5.28
CA LEU A 150 -11.32 -4.54 4.48
C LEU A 150 -12.29 -5.59 3.92
N ASP A 151 -13.54 -5.51 4.36
CA ASP A 151 -14.63 -6.35 3.85
C ASP A 151 -15.06 -5.90 2.45
N GLY A 152 -15.41 -6.84 1.58
CA GLY A 152 -15.99 -6.55 0.27
C GLY A 152 -15.48 -7.43 -0.88
N PRO A 153 -15.86 -7.12 -2.13
CA PRO A 153 -15.38 -7.82 -3.31
C PRO A 153 -13.85 -7.62 -3.52
N PRO A 154 -13.19 -8.50 -4.28
CA PRO A 154 -11.74 -8.42 -4.58
C PRO A 154 -11.43 -7.32 -5.61
N ASP A 155 -11.70 -6.07 -5.25
CA ASP A 155 -11.42 -4.87 -6.04
C ASP A 155 -10.03 -4.27 -5.74
N GLU A 156 -9.70 -3.16 -6.38
CA GLU A 156 -8.44 -2.43 -6.21
C GLU A 156 -8.24 -1.95 -4.76
N LEU A 157 -9.31 -1.57 -4.07
CA LEU A 157 -9.24 -1.07 -2.70
C LEU A 157 -9.00 -2.20 -1.71
N ARG A 158 -9.62 -3.37 -1.91
CA ARG A 158 -9.35 -4.57 -1.12
C ARG A 158 -7.93 -5.06 -1.32
N ARG A 159 -7.44 -5.13 -2.57
CA ARG A 159 -6.02 -5.46 -2.84
C ARG A 159 -5.05 -4.51 -2.15
N LEU A 160 -5.35 -3.21 -2.12
CA LEU A 160 -4.54 -2.22 -1.42
C LEU A 160 -4.55 -2.45 0.10
N ALA A 161 -5.71 -2.74 0.69
CA ALA A 161 -5.84 -3.07 2.11
C ALA A 161 -5.06 -4.33 2.47
N ASP A 162 -5.20 -5.40 1.70
CA ASP A 162 -4.48 -6.67 1.91
C ASP A 162 -2.96 -6.47 1.82
N THR A 163 -2.49 -5.63 0.90
CA THR A 163 -1.06 -5.28 0.77
C THR A 163 -0.55 -4.52 2.00
N PHE A 164 -1.36 -3.58 2.52
CA PHE A 164 -1.03 -2.86 3.75
C PHE A 164 -0.99 -3.81 4.96
N ASP A 165 -1.97 -4.70 5.09
CA ASP A 165 -2.02 -5.68 6.18
C ASP A 165 -0.82 -6.63 6.13
N ALA A 166 -0.40 -7.08 4.95
CA ALA A 166 0.81 -7.89 4.78
C ALA A 166 2.10 -7.15 5.16
N MET A 167 2.19 -5.83 4.87
CA MET A 167 3.31 -5.01 5.36
C MET A 167 3.29 -4.90 6.88
N LEU A 168 2.13 -4.74 7.49
CA LEU A 168 1.99 -4.68 8.95
C LEU A 168 2.37 -6.00 9.60
N ASP A 169 1.95 -7.15 9.07
CA ASP A 169 2.36 -8.47 9.54
C ASP A 169 3.88 -8.68 9.49
N ARG A 170 4.55 -8.08 8.51
CA ARG A 170 6.01 -8.14 8.42
C ARG A 170 6.68 -7.24 9.45
N LEU A 171 6.14 -6.04 9.68
CA LEU A 171 6.64 -5.14 10.71
C LEU A 171 6.45 -5.71 12.12
N ASP A 172 5.24 -6.19 12.42
CA ASP A 172 4.87 -6.79 13.71
C ASP A 172 5.84 -7.92 14.09
N ARG A 173 6.08 -8.86 13.15
CA ARG A 173 7.05 -9.95 13.35
C ARG A 173 8.49 -9.46 13.58
N SER A 174 8.93 -8.39 12.91
CA SER A 174 10.28 -7.83 13.10
C SER A 174 10.40 -7.20 14.49
N PHE A 175 9.40 -6.42 14.91
CA PHE A 175 9.39 -5.78 16.22
C PHE A 175 9.29 -6.79 17.36
N ASP A 176 8.49 -7.84 17.21
CA ASP A 176 8.39 -8.92 18.20
C ASP A 176 9.73 -9.67 18.33
N ALA A 177 10.39 -9.98 17.21
CA ALA A 177 11.71 -10.60 17.22
C ALA A 177 12.75 -9.70 17.90
N GLN A 178 12.76 -8.40 17.60
CA GLN A 178 13.64 -7.43 18.24
C GLN A 178 13.37 -7.33 19.75
N ARG A 179 12.10 -7.28 20.18
CA ARG A 179 11.74 -7.20 21.60
C ARG A 179 12.18 -8.47 22.35
N GLY A 180 11.86 -9.64 21.81
CA GLY A 180 12.27 -10.92 22.40
C GLY A 180 13.79 -11.01 22.54
N PHE A 181 14.53 -10.62 21.50
CA PHE A 181 15.98 -10.63 21.54
C PHE A 181 16.58 -9.67 22.58
N VAL A 182 16.03 -8.45 22.73
CA VAL A 182 16.48 -7.50 23.76
C VAL A 182 16.17 -8.01 25.17
N GLU A 183 15.01 -8.65 25.36
CA GLU A 183 14.62 -9.26 26.62
C GLU A 183 15.57 -10.42 26.98
N ASP A 184 15.82 -11.33 26.04
CA ASP A 184 16.74 -12.47 26.20
C ASP A 184 18.16 -11.99 26.50
N ALA A 185 18.68 -11.02 25.74
CA ALA A 185 20.01 -10.44 25.98
C ALA A 185 20.09 -9.78 27.37
N SER A 186 19.05 -9.08 27.79
CA SER A 186 18.98 -8.46 29.13
C SER A 186 19.02 -9.52 30.24
N HIS A 187 18.31 -10.64 30.07
CA HIS A 187 18.35 -11.75 31.00
C HIS A 187 19.71 -12.45 31.01
N GLU A 188 20.29 -12.70 29.84
CA GLU A 188 21.56 -13.38 29.72
C GLU A 188 22.73 -12.56 30.26
N LEU A 189 22.67 -11.22 30.21
CA LEU A 189 23.65 -10.33 30.84
C LEU A 189 23.47 -10.19 32.36
N ARG A 190 22.22 -10.23 32.88
CA ARG A 190 21.95 -10.12 34.33
C ARG A 190 22.53 -11.28 35.13
N ASN A 191 22.50 -12.49 34.57
CA ASN A 191 23.01 -13.70 35.24
C ASN A 191 24.52 -13.65 35.57
N PRO A 192 25.44 -13.46 34.60
CA PRO A 192 26.87 -13.36 34.87
C PRO A 192 27.18 -12.15 35.77
N LEU A 193 26.44 -11.05 35.65
CA LEU A 193 26.59 -9.90 36.55
C LEU A 193 26.24 -10.26 38.01
N ALA A 194 25.18 -11.03 38.23
CA ALA A 194 24.80 -11.51 39.56
C ALA A 194 25.85 -12.46 40.14
N VAL A 195 26.45 -13.33 39.31
CA VAL A 195 27.55 -14.23 39.71
C VAL A 195 28.79 -13.43 40.11
N ILE A 196 29.21 -12.47 39.28
CA ILE A 196 30.34 -11.57 39.59
C ILE A 196 30.11 -10.90 40.95
N ARG A 197 28.93 -10.30 41.16
CA ARG A 197 28.61 -9.62 42.41
C ARG A 197 28.62 -10.58 43.60
N SER A 198 27.98 -11.75 43.48
CA SER A 198 27.93 -12.74 44.56
C SER A 198 29.32 -13.23 44.96
N ASN A 199 30.20 -13.52 43.99
CA ASN A 199 31.54 -14.00 44.29
C ASN A 199 32.39 -12.91 44.96
N LEU A 200 32.31 -11.67 44.46
CA LEU A 200 33.01 -10.53 45.06
C LEU A 200 32.50 -10.25 46.48
N ASP A 201 31.18 -10.16 46.68
CA ASP A 201 30.57 -9.89 47.99
C ASP A 201 30.95 -10.96 49.01
N THR A 202 30.94 -12.25 48.61
CA THR A 202 31.27 -13.37 49.49
C THR A 202 32.73 -13.34 49.92
N THR A 203 33.65 -13.20 48.97
CA THR A 203 35.10 -13.25 49.25
C THR A 203 35.58 -11.99 49.97
N LEU A 204 34.99 -10.82 49.69
CA LEU A 204 35.32 -9.59 50.42
C LEU A 204 34.76 -9.55 51.85
N ALA A 205 33.68 -10.30 52.12
CA ALA A 205 33.07 -10.38 53.45
C ALA A 205 33.74 -11.43 54.36
N ASP A 206 34.55 -12.34 53.79
CA ASP A 206 35.25 -13.38 54.55
C ASP A 206 36.59 -12.87 55.11
N PRO A 207 36.73 -12.68 56.44
CA PRO A 207 37.95 -12.19 57.05
C PRO A 207 39.12 -13.18 56.98
N ASP A 208 38.85 -14.47 56.72
CA ASP A 208 39.85 -15.53 56.63
C ASP A 208 40.23 -15.87 55.17
N ALA A 209 39.69 -15.12 54.19
CA ALA A 209 39.94 -15.33 52.77
C ALA A 209 41.44 -15.26 52.43
N THR A 210 41.92 -16.30 51.75
CA THR A 210 43.34 -16.42 51.36
C THR A 210 43.60 -15.79 49.99
N THR A 211 44.88 -15.55 49.68
CA THR A 211 45.29 -15.09 48.33
C THR A 211 44.84 -16.04 47.22
N GLU A 212 44.72 -17.34 47.51
CA GLU A 212 44.23 -18.33 46.54
C GLU A 212 42.72 -18.18 46.29
N ASP A 213 41.93 -17.88 47.32
CA ASP A 213 40.48 -17.60 47.16
C ASP A 213 40.25 -16.37 46.26
N TYR A 214 41.03 -15.32 46.45
CA TYR A 214 41.00 -14.14 45.56
C TYR A 214 41.37 -14.48 44.11
N ARG A 215 42.33 -15.39 43.91
CA ARG A 215 42.71 -15.85 42.56
C ARG A 215 41.56 -16.61 41.90
N VAL A 216 40.94 -17.54 42.62
CA VAL A 216 39.77 -18.30 42.13
C VAL A 216 38.63 -17.36 41.75
N VAL A 217 38.32 -16.36 42.57
CA VAL A 217 37.29 -15.37 42.26
C VAL A 217 37.68 -14.51 41.06
N ALA A 218 38.93 -14.07 40.94
CA ALA A 218 39.39 -13.31 39.78
C ALA A 218 39.22 -14.10 38.47
N GLU A 219 39.52 -15.40 38.47
CA GLU A 219 39.28 -16.27 37.32
C GLU A 219 37.79 -16.44 37.00
N GLN A 220 36.93 -16.60 38.02
CA GLN A 220 35.48 -16.68 37.84
C GLN A 220 34.89 -15.38 37.27
N VAL A 221 35.40 -14.23 37.71
CA VAL A 221 35.03 -12.92 37.18
C VAL A 221 35.49 -12.78 35.72
N SER A 222 36.72 -13.17 35.39
CA SER A 222 37.24 -13.15 34.01
C SER A 222 36.34 -13.96 33.06
N ARG A 223 36.01 -15.21 33.42
CA ARG A 223 35.10 -16.06 32.64
C ARG A 223 33.70 -15.45 32.47
N SER A 224 33.19 -14.77 33.50
CA SER A 224 31.88 -14.11 33.44
C SER A 224 31.90 -12.88 32.53
N VAL A 225 32.99 -12.11 32.55
CA VAL A 225 33.20 -10.97 31.63
C VAL A 225 33.32 -11.45 30.19
N GLU A 226 34.09 -12.50 29.92
CA GLU A 226 34.20 -13.09 28.58
C GLU A 226 32.84 -13.57 28.05
N ARG A 227 31.99 -14.13 28.92
CA ARG A 227 30.62 -14.49 28.56
C ARG A 227 29.77 -13.26 28.22
N MET A 228 29.86 -12.19 29.01
CA MET A 228 29.14 -10.94 28.72
C MET A 228 29.60 -10.31 27.41
N SER A 229 30.91 -10.34 27.11
CA SER A 229 31.45 -9.86 25.83
C SER A 229 30.86 -10.60 24.64
N ARG A 230 30.74 -11.93 24.72
CA ARG A 230 30.10 -12.74 23.66
C ARG A 230 28.64 -12.33 23.41
N VAL A 231 27.86 -12.13 24.47
CA VAL A 231 26.46 -11.68 24.33
C VAL A 231 26.38 -10.30 23.67
N VAL A 232 27.32 -9.39 23.97
CA VAL A 232 27.39 -8.08 23.31
C VAL A 232 27.77 -8.21 21.83
N ASP A 233 28.73 -9.08 21.50
CA ASP A 233 29.12 -9.33 20.11
C ASP A 233 27.96 -9.93 19.29
N ASP A 234 27.19 -10.83 19.90
CA ASP A 234 25.97 -11.40 19.32
C ASP A 234 24.90 -10.32 19.10
N LEU A 235 24.71 -9.40 20.05
CA LEU A 235 23.79 -8.25 19.92
C LEU A 235 24.18 -7.31 18.77
N VAL A 236 25.47 -7.00 18.64
CA VAL A 236 25.99 -6.17 17.53
C VAL A 236 25.84 -6.89 16.19
N THR A 237 26.08 -8.20 16.17
CA THR A 237 25.92 -9.03 14.97
C THR A 237 24.46 -9.06 14.52
N PHE A 238 23.53 -9.29 15.44
CA PHE A 238 22.10 -9.31 15.18
C PHE A 238 21.61 -7.97 14.60
N ALA A 239 21.95 -6.86 15.26
CA ALA A 239 21.56 -5.51 14.82
C ALA A 239 22.06 -5.18 13.39
N ARG A 240 23.24 -5.69 13.01
CA ARG A 240 23.79 -5.51 11.66
C ARG A 240 23.07 -6.35 10.59
N HIS A 241 22.58 -7.54 10.95
CA HIS A 241 21.88 -8.43 10.02
C HIS A 241 20.46 -7.94 9.71
N GLU A 242 19.76 -7.34 10.68
CA GLU A 242 18.38 -6.86 10.48
C GLU A 242 18.29 -5.65 9.53
N THR A 243 19.39 -4.91 9.36
CA THR A 243 19.43 -3.69 8.52
C THR A 243 19.81 -3.99 7.05
N ARG A 244 20.30 -5.18 6.71
CA ARG A 244 20.73 -5.51 5.34
C ARG A 244 19.62 -6.23 4.57
N PRO A 245 19.25 -5.75 3.36
CA PRO A 245 18.45 -6.57 2.46
C PRO A 245 19.25 -7.85 2.13
N GLN A 246 18.70 -9.01 2.50
CA GLN A 246 19.32 -10.30 2.20
C GLN A 246 19.47 -10.45 0.69
N HIS A 247 20.71 -10.58 0.22
CA HIS A 247 20.97 -10.83 -1.18
C HIS A 247 20.95 -12.35 -1.41
N LEU A 248 19.76 -12.88 -1.69
CA LEU A 248 19.58 -14.30 -1.94
C LEU A 248 20.27 -14.68 -3.25
N ALA A 249 21.30 -15.53 -3.15
CA ALA A 249 22.00 -16.12 -4.28
C ALA A 249 22.11 -17.64 -4.09
N LEU A 250 22.41 -18.37 -5.16
CA LEU A 250 22.80 -19.78 -5.05
C LEU A 250 24.20 -19.84 -4.44
N VAL A 251 24.31 -20.41 -3.24
CA VAL A 251 25.56 -20.56 -2.49
C VAL A 251 25.87 -22.05 -2.36
N ASP A 252 27.11 -22.43 -2.68
CA ASP A 252 27.61 -23.78 -2.42
C ASP A 252 27.92 -23.94 -0.93
N VAL A 253 27.03 -24.61 -0.21
CA VAL A 253 27.13 -24.86 1.23
C VAL A 253 28.25 -25.85 1.54
N GLY A 254 28.55 -26.77 0.62
CA GLY A 254 29.67 -27.69 0.75
C GLY A 254 30.99 -26.94 0.77
N GLU A 255 31.17 -25.98 -0.13
CA GLU A 255 32.36 -25.13 -0.16
C GLU A 255 32.43 -24.17 1.03
N LEU A 256 31.30 -23.54 1.38
CA LEU A 256 31.24 -22.61 2.50
C LEU A 256 31.55 -23.30 3.85
N SER A 257 31.02 -24.50 4.07
CA SER A 257 31.31 -25.29 5.27
C SER A 257 32.76 -25.75 5.33
N ARG A 258 33.39 -26.05 4.19
CA ARG A 258 34.82 -26.38 4.11
C ARG A 258 35.69 -25.20 4.55
N GLN A 259 35.38 -23.99 4.05
CA GLN A 259 36.10 -22.76 4.41
C GLN A 259 35.96 -22.46 5.91
N ALA A 260 34.74 -22.54 6.46
CA ALA A 260 34.51 -22.32 7.89
C ALA A 260 35.21 -23.37 8.76
N THR A 261 35.24 -24.64 8.33
CA THR A 261 35.99 -25.71 9.02
C THR A 261 37.47 -25.35 9.13
N ALA A 262 38.08 -24.93 8.03
CA ALA A 262 39.51 -24.57 7.98
C ALA A 262 39.85 -23.39 8.90
N GLU A 263 38.97 -22.39 9.02
CA GLU A 263 39.16 -21.25 9.94
C GLU A 263 39.21 -21.68 11.41
N PHE A 264 38.49 -22.75 11.80
CA PHE A 264 38.39 -23.22 13.18
C PHE A 264 39.34 -24.36 13.54
N GLU A 265 40.13 -24.91 12.59
CA GLU A 265 41.10 -25.99 12.87
C GLU A 265 42.09 -25.64 13.98
N GLY A 266 42.63 -24.41 13.98
CA GLY A 266 43.55 -23.94 15.01
C GLY A 266 42.90 -23.82 16.39
N TYR A 267 41.63 -23.40 16.45
CA TYR A 267 40.88 -23.31 17.70
C TYR A 267 40.58 -24.71 18.28
N ALA A 268 40.21 -25.65 17.40
CA ALA A 268 39.94 -27.04 17.76
C ALA A 268 41.18 -27.75 18.30
N ALA A 269 42.33 -27.57 17.65
CA ALA A 269 43.61 -28.12 18.10
C ALA A 269 44.00 -27.63 19.50
N ASN A 270 43.77 -26.34 19.80
CA ASN A 270 44.03 -25.78 21.12
C ASN A 270 43.12 -26.34 22.23
N HIS A 271 41.95 -26.89 21.87
CA HIS A 271 41.00 -27.51 22.81
C HIS A 271 41.06 -29.05 22.82
N ASP A 272 42.06 -29.64 22.16
CA ASP A 272 42.18 -31.11 21.99
C ASP A 272 40.94 -31.74 21.33
N VAL A 273 40.29 -31.03 20.40
CA VAL A 273 39.11 -31.51 19.68
C VAL A 273 39.45 -31.78 18.21
N ARG A 274 39.01 -32.94 17.70
CA ARG A 274 39.19 -33.29 16.28
C ARG A 274 38.03 -32.75 15.45
N LEU A 275 38.31 -31.84 14.52
CA LEU A 275 37.33 -31.40 13.54
C LEU A 275 37.37 -32.29 12.30
N THR A 276 36.22 -32.78 11.84
CA THR A 276 36.11 -33.56 10.59
C THR A 276 35.01 -33.02 9.68
N HIS A 277 35.31 -32.87 8.39
CA HIS A 277 34.38 -32.35 7.39
C HIS A 277 33.96 -33.45 6.41
N TYR A 278 32.65 -33.61 6.26
CA TYR A 278 32.01 -34.56 5.34
C TYR A 278 30.84 -33.86 4.63
N ALA A 279 31.15 -32.94 3.71
CA ALA A 279 30.17 -32.36 2.82
C ALA A 279 30.66 -32.40 1.36
N PRO A 280 29.86 -32.93 0.42
CA PRO A 280 30.19 -32.83 -1.00
C PRO A 280 30.07 -31.39 -1.49
N SER A 281 30.95 -30.99 -2.41
CA SER A 281 30.80 -29.75 -3.17
C SER A 281 29.61 -29.82 -4.13
N GLY A 282 29.04 -28.67 -4.50
CA GLY A 282 27.88 -28.59 -5.39
C GLY A 282 26.54 -28.64 -4.66
N LEU A 283 26.53 -28.58 -3.33
CA LEU A 283 25.31 -28.46 -2.52
C LEU A 283 24.84 -27.00 -2.56
N LEU A 284 24.02 -26.67 -3.56
CA LEU A 284 23.52 -25.31 -3.75
C LEU A 284 22.28 -25.05 -2.89
N ALA A 285 22.36 -24.01 -2.05
CA ALA A 285 21.23 -23.48 -1.31
C ALA A 285 20.97 -22.02 -1.71
N LEU A 286 19.70 -21.63 -1.77
CA LEU A 286 19.33 -20.23 -1.95
C LEU A 286 19.49 -19.50 -0.61
N GLY A 287 20.44 -18.57 -0.52
CA GLY A 287 20.70 -17.85 0.73
C GLY A 287 21.67 -16.68 0.56
N ASP A 288 21.85 -15.91 1.63
CA ASP A 288 22.89 -14.89 1.72
C ASP A 288 24.20 -15.53 2.22
N ALA A 289 25.26 -15.43 1.42
CA ALA A 289 26.54 -16.07 1.71
C ALA A 289 27.18 -15.57 3.03
N GLY A 290 26.95 -14.29 3.38
CA GLY A 290 27.42 -13.72 4.64
C GLY A 290 26.72 -14.35 5.85
N SER A 291 25.40 -14.40 5.81
CA SER A 291 24.54 -14.94 6.86
C SER A 291 24.79 -16.44 7.07
N LEU A 292 24.94 -17.21 6.00
CA LEU A 292 25.28 -18.64 6.09
C LEU A 292 26.67 -18.87 6.71
N ARG A 293 27.66 -18.02 6.36
CA ARG A 293 29.01 -18.11 6.96
C ARG A 293 28.97 -17.81 8.45
N GLN A 294 28.24 -16.76 8.84
CA GLN A 294 28.05 -16.37 10.24
C GLN A 294 27.36 -17.50 11.02
N ALA A 295 26.30 -18.08 10.48
CA ALA A 295 25.60 -19.20 11.11
C ALA A 295 26.52 -20.41 11.31
N LEU A 296 27.32 -20.77 10.29
CA LEU A 296 28.31 -21.85 10.41
C LEU A 296 29.37 -21.55 11.47
N ALA A 297 29.92 -20.33 11.50
CA ALA A 297 30.90 -19.91 12.50
C ALA A 297 30.33 -19.98 13.92
N ASN A 298 29.07 -19.53 14.11
CA ASN A 298 28.40 -19.60 15.40
C ASN A 298 28.17 -21.06 15.85
N LEU A 299 27.74 -21.94 14.94
CA LEU A 299 27.55 -23.36 15.22
C LEU A 299 28.88 -24.06 15.57
N LEU A 300 29.95 -23.78 14.82
CA LEU A 300 31.29 -24.33 15.07
C LEU A 300 31.86 -23.86 16.40
N SER A 301 31.79 -22.55 16.67
CA SER A 301 32.21 -21.97 17.94
C SER A 301 31.48 -22.61 19.11
N ASN A 302 30.15 -22.74 19.01
CA ASN A 302 29.35 -23.37 20.06
C ASN A 302 29.74 -24.84 20.25
N ALA A 303 29.79 -25.63 19.17
CA ALA A 303 30.15 -27.05 19.20
C ALA A 303 31.53 -27.28 19.85
N LEU A 304 32.52 -26.45 19.50
CA LEU A 304 33.87 -26.53 20.04
C LEU A 304 33.94 -26.11 21.52
N SER A 305 33.12 -25.14 21.93
CA SER A 305 33.10 -24.67 23.32
C SER A 305 32.52 -25.70 24.31
N VAL A 306 31.62 -26.58 23.86
CA VAL A 306 31.01 -27.63 24.70
C VAL A 306 31.64 -29.01 24.52
N ALA A 307 32.50 -29.17 23.51
CA ALA A 307 33.16 -30.44 23.21
C ALA A 307 34.20 -30.79 24.29
N PRO A 308 34.15 -31.99 24.91
CA PRO A 308 35.21 -32.47 25.80
C PRO A 308 36.54 -32.66 25.06
N GLY A 309 37.66 -32.49 25.75
CA GLY A 309 38.98 -32.85 25.20
C GLY A 309 39.03 -34.32 24.75
N GLY A 310 39.67 -34.56 23.60
CA GLY A 310 39.76 -35.86 22.93
C GLY A 310 38.56 -36.24 22.08
N SER A 311 37.52 -35.39 21.99
CA SER A 311 36.30 -35.67 21.22
C SER A 311 36.40 -35.28 19.74
N GLU A 312 35.40 -35.67 18.95
CA GLU A 312 35.30 -35.35 17.52
C GLU A 312 34.04 -34.50 17.26
N VAL A 313 34.21 -33.39 16.55
CA VAL A 313 33.12 -32.57 16.00
C VAL A 313 33.06 -32.79 14.49
N ARG A 314 31.94 -33.32 14.01
CA ARG A 314 31.74 -33.68 12.61
C ARG A 314 30.79 -32.72 11.91
N ILE A 315 31.26 -32.07 10.85
CA ILE A 315 30.44 -31.24 9.96
C ILE A 315 29.93 -32.11 8.81
N THR A 316 28.61 -32.25 8.68
CA THR A 316 27.97 -32.96 7.57
C THR A 316 26.95 -32.06 6.88
N ALA A 317 26.91 -32.08 5.55
CA ALA A 317 25.83 -31.46 4.78
C ALA A 317 25.29 -32.44 3.74
N GLY A 318 23.97 -32.48 3.58
CA GLY A 318 23.26 -33.33 2.64
C GLY A 318 22.00 -32.63 2.12
N GLY A 319 21.58 -32.99 0.91
CA GLY A 319 20.35 -32.52 0.27
C GLY A 319 19.33 -33.63 0.16
#